data_AF-A0A973UNU3-F1
#
_entry.id   AF-A0A973UNU3-F1
#
_cell.length_a   1.000
_cell.length_b   1.000
_cell.length_c   1.000
_cell.angle_alpha   90.00
_cell.angle_beta   90.00
_cell.angle_gamma   90.00
#
_symmetry.space_group_name_H-M   'P 1'
#
loop_
_entity.id
_entity.type
_entity.pdbx_description
1 polymer ?
#
loop_
_entity_poly.entity_id
_entity_poly.type
_entity_poly.pdbx_seq_one_letter_code
_entity_poly.pdbx_strand_id
1 'polypeptide(L)'
;MQGHPVPSEHETVGAYALGILDDAEATAFEAHLATCEWCAQQLDELAGMEPMLAALADLPGSGSPAIGESLSAKPSPRLVNKLVDEVAERRALKRRRSFYMVAAAAALIVGGPFAAMAASGGGDGGGGTEGNRVVSAANPAKDLFNGIKNKVSGSDSKTGVSATVGLDEKPWGTQTGLELKGVKGPLKCSLIFVGKDGQRETAASWSVPKWGYGIPDAKTEQARNPLYVSGGVSMAPDDVDHVEVMDFDGNKLVEVDV
;
A
#
# COMPACT_ATOMS: atom_id res chain seq x y z
N MET A 1 -30.18 -12.76 0.26
CA MET A 1 -29.94 -11.38 -0.18
C MET A 1 -28.62 -10.97 0.45
N GLN A 2 -27.52 -11.11 -0.29
CA GLN A 2 -26.18 -10.79 0.21
C GLN A 2 -25.98 -9.29 0.00
N GLY A 3 -25.80 -8.54 1.08
CA GLY A 3 -25.50 -7.10 1.01
C GLY A 3 -24.10 -6.93 0.43
N HIS A 4 -24.01 -6.27 -0.72
CA HIS A 4 -22.73 -5.80 -1.23
C HIS A 4 -22.14 -4.77 -0.26
N PRO A 5 -20.81 -4.78 -0.02
CA PRO A 5 -20.18 -3.70 0.72
C PRO A 5 -20.45 -2.39 0.00
N VAL A 6 -21.05 -1.43 0.70
CA VAL A 6 -21.39 -0.11 0.13
C VAL A 6 -20.08 0.53 -0.33
N PRO A 7 -19.92 0.83 -1.64
CA PRO A 7 -18.76 1.58 -2.13
C PRO A 7 -18.68 2.93 -1.41
N SER A 8 -17.53 3.58 -1.43
CA SER A 8 -17.44 4.97 -0.97
C SER A 8 -18.50 5.80 -1.72
N GLU A 9 -19.30 6.62 -1.02
CA GLU A 9 -20.34 7.49 -1.63
C GLU A 9 -19.77 8.42 -2.73
N HIS A 10 -18.45 8.63 -2.74
CA HIS A 10 -17.75 9.39 -3.79
C HIS A 10 -17.46 8.58 -5.06
N GLU A 11 -17.44 7.25 -4.99
CA GLU A 11 -17.23 6.36 -6.13
C GLU A 11 -18.54 6.07 -6.89
N THR A 12 -19.70 6.37 -6.29
CA THR A 12 -21.03 6.11 -6.87
C THR A 12 -21.56 7.23 -7.76
N VAL A 13 -20.89 8.40 -7.82
CA VAL A 13 -21.28 9.56 -8.65
C VAL A 13 -21.47 9.17 -10.13
N GLY A 14 -20.54 8.39 -10.68
CA GLY A 14 -20.64 7.92 -12.07
C GLY A 14 -21.75 6.90 -12.30
N ALA A 15 -22.02 6.03 -11.33
CA ALA A 15 -23.10 5.05 -11.41
C ALA A 15 -24.49 5.73 -11.32
N TYR A 16 -24.59 6.79 -10.51
CA TYR A 16 -25.77 7.64 -10.43
C TYR A 16 -26.03 8.38 -11.75
N ALA A 17 -25.01 9.03 -12.32
CA ALA A 17 -25.12 9.75 -13.60
C ALA A 17 -25.53 8.83 -14.76
N LEU A 18 -25.10 7.57 -14.76
CA LEU A 18 -25.46 6.57 -15.77
C LEU A 18 -26.81 5.88 -15.50
N GLY A 19 -27.49 6.20 -14.39
CA GLY A 19 -28.77 5.60 -14.01
C GLY A 19 -28.69 4.10 -13.68
N ILE A 20 -27.56 3.62 -13.17
CA ILE A 20 -27.30 2.20 -12.88
C ILE A 20 -27.66 1.82 -11.44
N LEU A 21 -27.76 2.81 -10.54
CA LEU A 21 -28.09 2.58 -9.12
C LEU A 21 -29.54 2.14 -8.92
N ASP A 22 -29.78 1.33 -7.89
CA ASP A 22 -31.14 1.02 -7.44
C ASP A 22 -31.77 2.19 -6.65
N ASP A 23 -33.09 2.15 -6.43
CA ASP A 23 -33.84 3.24 -5.80
C ASP A 23 -33.33 3.59 -4.38
N ALA A 24 -32.85 2.58 -3.63
CA ALA A 24 -32.37 2.79 -2.27
C ALA A 24 -30.96 3.42 -2.27
N GLU A 25 -30.08 2.96 -3.17
CA GLU A 25 -28.75 3.52 -3.38
C GLU A 25 -28.81 4.95 -3.93
N ALA A 26 -29.72 5.23 -4.86
CA ALA A 26 -29.94 6.57 -5.39
C ALA A 26 -30.40 7.55 -4.29
N THR A 27 -31.36 7.14 -3.45
CA THR A 27 -31.84 7.96 -2.34
C THR A 27 -30.73 8.27 -1.32
N ALA A 28 -29.88 7.29 -1.01
CA ALA A 28 -28.75 7.47 -0.11
C ALA A 28 -27.74 8.48 -0.69
N PHE A 29 -27.43 8.33 -1.98
CA PHE A 29 -26.52 9.22 -2.68
C PHE A 29 -27.06 10.66 -2.80
N GLU A 30 -28.37 10.84 -3.04
CA GLU A 30 -29.01 12.18 -3.05
C GLU A 30 -28.91 12.89 -1.69
N ALA A 31 -29.04 12.15 -0.59
CA ALA A 31 -28.84 12.71 0.74
C ALA A 31 -27.39 13.16 0.96
N HIS A 32 -26.41 12.42 0.43
CA HIS A 32 -25.01 12.81 0.44
C HIS A 32 -24.73 14.04 -0.45
N LEU A 33 -25.28 14.07 -1.66
CA LEU A 33 -25.18 15.18 -2.61
C LEU A 33 -25.62 16.52 -2.00
N ALA A 34 -26.67 16.52 -1.18
CA ALA A 34 -27.15 17.72 -0.50
C ALA A 34 -26.13 18.36 0.46
N THR A 35 -25.06 17.65 0.82
CA THR A 35 -24.08 18.08 1.82
C THR A 35 -22.63 18.08 1.32
N CYS A 36 -22.36 17.64 0.09
CA CYS A 36 -21.01 17.53 -0.47
C CYS A 36 -20.87 18.32 -1.79
N GLU A 37 -20.22 19.47 -1.72
CA GLU A 37 -19.96 20.33 -2.89
C GLU A 37 -19.09 19.65 -3.96
N TRP A 38 -18.16 18.78 -3.56
CA TRP A 38 -17.30 18.05 -4.50
C TRP A 38 -18.09 17.08 -5.38
N CYS A 39 -19.02 16.31 -4.80
CA CYS A 39 -19.89 15.41 -5.56
C CYS A 39 -20.84 16.17 -6.48
N ALA A 40 -21.36 17.32 -6.03
CA ALA A 40 -22.20 18.18 -6.86
C ALA A 40 -21.45 18.72 -8.08
N GLN A 41 -20.20 19.15 -7.89
CA GLN A 41 -19.37 19.66 -8.99
C GLN A 41 -18.96 18.56 -9.97
N GLN A 42 -18.61 17.37 -9.49
CA GLN A 42 -18.35 16.22 -10.35
C GLN A 42 -19.58 15.80 -11.16
N LEU A 43 -20.77 15.84 -10.57
CA LEU A 43 -22.01 15.54 -11.29
C LEU A 43 -22.30 16.57 -12.40
N ASP A 44 -22.04 17.86 -12.15
CA ASP A 44 -22.18 18.93 -13.14
C ASP A 44 -21.19 18.79 -14.31
N GLU A 45 -19.95 18.40 -14.03
CA GLU A 45 -18.95 18.09 -15.07
C GLU A 45 -19.41 16.94 -15.98
N LEU A 46 -19.99 15.89 -15.40
CA LEU A 46 -20.54 14.76 -16.16
C LEU A 46 -21.79 15.16 -16.95
N ALA A 47 -22.69 15.95 -16.37
CA ALA A 47 -23.87 16.49 -17.06
C ALA A 47 -23.47 17.38 -18.26
N GLY A 48 -22.35 18.10 -18.16
CA GLY A 48 -21.75 18.86 -19.26
C GLY A 48 -21.39 18.01 -20.49
N MET A 49 -21.19 16.70 -20.33
CA MET A 49 -20.89 15.77 -21.43
C MET A 49 -22.14 15.13 -22.06
N GLU A 50 -23.29 15.13 -21.37
CA GLU A 50 -24.56 14.60 -21.88
C GLU A 50 -24.99 15.18 -23.24
N PRO A 51 -24.95 16.50 -23.50
CA PRO A 51 -25.36 17.04 -24.81
C PRO A 51 -24.43 16.56 -25.94
N MET A 52 -23.15 16.29 -25.65
CA MET A 52 -22.22 15.74 -26.64
C MET A 52 -22.51 14.26 -26.92
N LEU A 53 -22.87 13.49 -25.89
CA LEU A 53 -23.30 12.10 -26.02
C LEU A 53 -24.65 11.96 -26.72
N ALA A 54 -25.60 12.87 -26.45
CA ALA A 54 -26.89 12.94 -27.12
C ALA A 54 -26.74 13.26 -28.62
N ALA A 55 -25.86 14.21 -28.97
CA ALA A 55 -25.52 14.48 -30.37
C ALA A 55 -24.88 13.26 -31.06
N LEU A 56 -24.16 12.43 -30.31
CA LEU A 56 -23.62 11.15 -30.81
C LEU A 56 -24.71 10.10 -30.97
N ALA A 57 -25.71 10.05 -30.09
CA ALA A 57 -26.84 9.13 -30.17
C ALA A 57 -27.72 9.41 -31.41
N ASP A 58 -27.90 10.68 -31.79
CA ASP A 58 -28.68 11.08 -32.97
C ASP A 58 -27.98 10.81 -34.31
N LEU A 59 -26.69 10.43 -34.31
CA LEU A 59 -25.99 10.01 -35.52
C LEU A 59 -26.46 8.61 -35.96
N PRO A 60 -26.91 8.43 -37.22
CA PRO A 60 -27.35 7.12 -37.71
C PRO A 60 -26.20 6.11 -37.65
N GLY A 61 -26.35 5.07 -36.81
CA GLY A 61 -25.37 4.00 -36.59
C GLY A 61 -24.79 3.92 -35.18
N SER A 62 -25.02 4.93 -34.34
CA SER A 62 -24.52 5.07 -32.96
C SER A 62 -25.02 4.00 -31.97
N GLY A 63 -26.22 3.46 -32.19
CA GLY A 63 -26.79 2.37 -31.38
C GLY A 63 -26.30 0.97 -31.77
N SER A 64 -25.38 0.85 -32.72
CA SER A 64 -24.83 -0.44 -33.12
C SER A 64 -23.63 -0.80 -32.21
N PRO A 65 -23.56 -2.02 -31.63
CA PRO A 65 -22.47 -2.45 -30.74
C PRO A 65 -21.07 -2.30 -31.37
N ALA A 66 -20.99 -2.13 -32.69
CA ALA A 66 -19.77 -1.84 -33.41
C ALA A 66 -19.05 -0.56 -32.97
N ILE A 67 -19.75 0.49 -32.51
CA ILE A 67 -19.09 1.75 -32.12
C ILE A 67 -18.51 1.65 -30.70
N GLY A 68 -19.21 0.97 -29.78
CA GLY A 68 -18.68 0.65 -28.45
C GLY A 68 -17.45 -0.26 -28.52
N GLU A 69 -17.43 -1.20 -29.45
CA GLU A 69 -16.25 -2.06 -29.73
C GLU A 69 -15.07 -1.27 -30.33
N SER A 70 -15.34 -0.13 -30.98
CA SER A 70 -14.33 0.73 -31.60
C SER A 70 -13.73 1.77 -30.64
N LEU A 71 -14.53 2.24 -29.67
CA LEU A 71 -14.11 3.20 -28.64
C LEU A 71 -13.49 2.52 -27.42
N SER A 72 -13.86 1.26 -27.16
CA SER A 72 -13.13 0.42 -26.23
C SER A 72 -11.80 0.05 -26.87
N ALA A 73 -10.68 0.61 -26.39
CA ALA A 73 -9.33 0.19 -26.75
C ALA A 73 -9.09 -1.25 -26.27
N LYS A 74 -9.73 -2.22 -26.92
CA LYS A 74 -9.62 -3.64 -26.63
C LYS A 74 -8.20 -4.04 -27.05
N PRO A 75 -7.33 -4.43 -26.11
CA PRO A 75 -6.00 -4.91 -26.48
C PRO A 75 -6.18 -6.09 -27.42
N SER A 76 -5.38 -6.17 -28.47
CA SER A 76 -5.49 -7.28 -29.42
C SER A 76 -5.48 -8.62 -28.66
N PRO A 77 -6.27 -9.62 -29.07
CA PRO A 77 -6.36 -10.90 -28.36
C PRO A 77 -4.99 -11.59 -28.20
N ARG A 78 -4.02 -11.26 -29.06
CA ARG A 78 -2.62 -11.71 -28.92
C ARG A 78 -1.89 -11.05 -27.74
N LEU A 79 -2.14 -9.78 -27.45
CA LEU A 79 -1.58 -9.10 -26.27
C LEU A 79 -2.21 -9.64 -24.98
N VAL A 80 -3.52 -9.86 -24.97
CA VAL A 80 -4.22 -10.47 -23.81
C VAL A 80 -3.69 -11.87 -23.56
N ASN A 81 -3.62 -12.71 -24.58
CA ASN A 81 -3.09 -14.07 -24.43
C ASN A 81 -1.62 -14.04 -24.02
N LYS A 82 -0.80 -13.15 -24.58
CA LYS A 82 0.61 -13.02 -24.17
C LYS A 82 0.75 -12.61 -22.70
N LEU A 83 -0.11 -11.71 -22.20
CA LEU A 83 -0.10 -11.30 -20.79
C LEU A 83 -0.61 -12.41 -19.87
N VAL A 84 -1.65 -13.14 -20.29
CA VAL A 84 -2.18 -14.30 -19.55
C VAL A 84 -1.17 -15.45 -19.54
N ASP A 85 -0.51 -15.71 -20.66
CA ASP A 85 0.52 -16.73 -20.82
C ASP A 85 1.77 -16.36 -20.01
N GLU A 86 2.22 -15.09 -20.04
CA GLU A 86 3.34 -14.60 -19.22
C GLU A 86 3.02 -14.73 -17.72
N VAL A 87 1.80 -14.41 -17.29
CA VAL A 87 1.35 -14.60 -15.91
C VAL A 87 1.26 -16.08 -15.55
N ALA A 88 0.75 -16.92 -16.45
CA ALA A 88 0.64 -18.36 -16.27
C ALA A 88 2.02 -19.03 -16.19
N GLU A 89 2.97 -18.63 -17.04
CA GLU A 89 4.36 -19.09 -17.02
C GLU A 89 5.07 -18.65 -15.73
N ARG A 90 4.93 -17.39 -15.31
CA ARG A 90 5.49 -16.93 -14.03
C ARG A 90 4.89 -17.69 -12.85
N ARG A 91 3.60 -17.98 -12.87
CA ARG A 91 2.92 -18.77 -11.82
C ARG A 91 3.37 -20.23 -11.85
N ALA A 92 3.57 -20.82 -13.03
CA ALA A 92 4.09 -22.17 -13.19
C ALA A 92 5.55 -22.28 -12.74
N LEU A 93 6.40 -21.30 -13.05
CA LEU A 93 7.79 -21.24 -12.59
C LEU A 93 7.86 -21.06 -11.06
N LYS A 94 7.03 -20.18 -10.49
CA LYS A 94 6.91 -20.03 -9.03
C LYS A 94 6.43 -21.32 -8.37
N ARG A 95 5.42 -21.98 -8.95
CA ARG A 95 4.88 -23.25 -8.44
C ARG A 95 5.89 -24.39 -8.57
N ARG A 96 6.67 -24.47 -9.65
CA ARG A 96 7.75 -25.44 -9.82
C ARG A 96 8.89 -25.18 -8.83
N ARG A 97 9.34 -23.94 -8.67
CA ARG A 97 10.32 -23.56 -7.63
C ARG A 97 9.84 -23.91 -6.24
N SER A 98 8.58 -23.62 -5.90
CA SER A 98 8.02 -24.02 -4.61
C SER A 98 7.90 -25.54 -4.49
N PHE A 99 7.56 -26.25 -5.58
CA PHE A 99 7.50 -27.71 -5.57
C PHE A 99 8.88 -28.34 -5.40
N TYR A 100 9.93 -27.82 -6.04
CA TYR A 100 11.31 -28.27 -5.84
C TYR A 100 11.81 -27.97 -4.42
N MET A 101 11.40 -26.85 -3.83
CA MET A 101 11.69 -26.54 -2.41
C MET A 101 10.98 -27.50 -1.45
N VAL A 102 9.72 -27.86 -1.74
CA VAL A 102 8.94 -28.84 -0.97
C VAL A 102 9.46 -30.27 -1.18
N ALA A 103 9.87 -30.64 -2.39
CA ALA A 103 10.47 -31.95 -2.67
C ALA A 103 11.86 -32.07 -2.04
N ALA A 104 12.67 -30.99 -2.04
CA ALA A 104 13.94 -30.96 -1.30
C ALA A 104 13.71 -31.10 0.22
N ALA A 105 12.66 -30.46 0.77
CA ALA A 105 12.27 -30.66 2.17
C ALA A 105 11.80 -32.09 2.45
N ALA A 106 10.98 -32.69 1.57
CA ALA A 106 10.50 -34.07 1.71
C ALA A 106 11.61 -35.12 1.52
N ALA A 107 12.56 -34.90 0.61
CA ALA A 107 13.73 -35.76 0.42
C ALA A 107 14.69 -35.71 1.63
N LEU A 108 14.81 -34.57 2.30
CA LEU A 108 15.54 -34.45 3.58
C LEU A 108 14.80 -35.13 4.75
N ILE A 109 13.46 -35.16 4.73
CA ILE A 109 12.64 -35.85 5.74
C ILE A 109 12.68 -37.37 5.59
N VAL A 110 12.67 -37.88 4.35
CA VAL A 110 12.59 -39.34 4.09
C VAL A 110 13.97 -39.98 3.85
N GLY A 111 14.93 -39.26 3.27
CA GLY A 111 16.30 -39.75 3.03
C GLY A 111 17.27 -39.53 4.20
N GLY A 112 16.96 -38.60 5.10
CA GLY A 112 17.78 -38.26 6.27
C GLY A 112 18.00 -39.41 7.27
N PRO A 113 17.00 -40.26 7.59
CA PRO A 113 17.18 -41.27 8.65
C PRO A 113 18.10 -42.44 8.28
N PHE A 114 18.35 -42.70 6.98
CA PHE A 114 19.16 -43.86 6.55
C PHE A 114 20.58 -43.51 6.13
N ALA A 115 20.87 -42.28 5.71
CA ALA A 115 22.26 -41.88 5.42
C ALA A 115 23.08 -41.61 6.69
N ALA A 116 22.43 -41.27 7.81
CA ALA A 116 23.10 -40.93 9.07
C ALA A 116 23.55 -42.13 9.91
N MET A 117 23.13 -43.37 9.60
CA MET A 117 23.56 -44.56 10.35
C MET A 117 24.82 -45.25 9.80
N ALA A 118 25.37 -44.81 8.66
CA ALA A 118 26.53 -45.48 8.04
C ALA A 118 27.86 -44.71 8.17
N ALA A 119 27.85 -43.45 8.61
CA ALA A 119 29.06 -42.64 8.58
C ALA A 119 29.18 -41.72 9.80
N SER A 120 29.46 -42.32 10.97
CA SER A 120 30.59 -41.90 11.81
C SER A 120 30.54 -42.61 13.17
N GLY A 121 31.31 -43.69 13.27
CA GLY A 121 32.13 -43.86 14.46
C GLY A 121 33.30 -42.87 14.34
N GLY A 122 33.37 -41.91 15.26
CA GLY A 122 34.53 -41.04 15.48
C GLY A 122 34.29 -39.55 15.21
N GLY A 123 34.40 -38.73 16.27
CA GLY A 123 34.68 -37.30 16.17
C GLY A 123 33.95 -36.40 17.18
N ASP A 124 34.56 -36.23 18.36
CA ASP A 124 34.48 -35.12 19.33
C ASP A 124 33.18 -34.31 19.52
N GLY A 125 32.55 -34.52 20.68
CA GLY A 125 31.39 -33.77 21.17
C GLY A 125 31.77 -32.42 21.78
N GLY A 126 31.56 -31.35 21.00
CA GLY A 126 31.40 -29.98 21.49
C GLY A 126 29.92 -29.61 21.58
N GLY A 127 29.45 -29.25 22.78
CA GLY A 127 28.05 -28.92 23.06
C GLY A 127 27.52 -27.74 22.22
N GLY A 128 26.46 -27.98 21.47
CA GLY A 128 25.75 -26.97 20.67
C GLY A 128 24.40 -26.63 21.31
N THR A 129 24.30 -25.41 21.82
CA THR A 129 23.11 -24.79 22.38
C THR A 129 21.97 -24.76 21.36
N GLU A 130 20.80 -25.25 21.77
CA GLU A 130 19.54 -25.22 21.02
C GLU A 130 19.11 -23.78 20.73
N GLY A 131 19.38 -23.30 19.52
CA GLY A 131 18.89 -22.02 19.01
C GLY A 131 17.54 -22.20 18.33
N ASN A 132 16.45 -21.94 19.05
CA ASN A 132 15.10 -21.79 18.52
C ASN A 132 15.08 -20.64 17.47
N ARG A 133 15.28 -20.96 16.18
CA ARG A 133 15.09 -19.97 15.10
C ARG A 133 13.61 -19.84 14.79
N VAL A 134 12.97 -18.94 15.52
CA VAL A 134 11.69 -18.33 15.14
C VAL A 134 11.86 -17.71 13.75
N VAL A 135 11.03 -18.12 12.79
CA VAL A 135 10.94 -17.48 11.47
C VAL A 135 10.34 -16.10 11.70
N SER A 136 11.19 -15.10 11.92
CA SER A 136 10.76 -13.71 12.05
C SER A 136 10.12 -13.28 10.73
N ALA A 137 8.87 -12.81 10.77
CA ALA A 137 8.21 -12.26 9.60
C ALA A 137 9.05 -11.08 9.08
N ALA A 138 9.55 -11.19 7.85
CA ALA A 138 10.36 -10.13 7.24
C ALA A 138 9.55 -8.82 7.20
N ASN A 139 10.14 -7.73 7.68
CA ASN A 139 9.55 -6.39 7.59
C ASN A 139 10.34 -5.59 6.55
N PRO A 140 9.90 -5.56 5.28
CA PRO A 140 10.67 -4.94 4.20
C PRO A 140 10.88 -3.44 4.38
N ALA A 141 9.94 -2.73 5.04
CA ALA A 141 10.12 -1.31 5.35
C ALA A 141 11.22 -1.09 6.39
N LYS A 142 11.33 -1.97 7.38
CA LYS A 142 12.42 -1.96 8.36
C LYS A 142 13.77 -2.27 7.71
N ASP A 143 13.81 -3.26 6.82
CA ASP A 143 15.04 -3.63 6.11
C ASP A 143 15.53 -2.50 5.21
N LEU A 144 14.62 -1.85 4.47
CA LEU A 144 14.93 -0.62 3.72
C LEU A 144 15.47 0.47 4.65
N PHE A 145 14.73 0.81 5.71
CA PHE A 145 15.14 1.85 6.66
C PHE A 145 16.54 1.60 7.23
N ASN A 146 16.86 0.35 7.57
CA ASN A 146 18.19 -0.03 8.07
C ASN A 146 19.31 0.14 7.01
N GLY A 147 18.98 -0.01 5.73
CA GLY A 147 19.93 0.17 4.62
C GLY A 147 20.19 1.63 4.25
N ILE A 148 19.30 2.56 4.59
CA ILE A 148 19.48 3.99 4.34
C ILE A 148 20.52 4.57 5.30
N LYS A 149 21.50 5.33 4.77
CA LYS A 149 22.57 5.95 5.58
C LYS A 149 22.20 7.34 6.09
N ASN A 150 21.66 8.19 5.21
CA ASN A 150 21.27 9.54 5.59
C ASN A 150 19.94 9.50 6.34
N LYS A 151 19.97 9.86 7.63
CA LYS A 151 18.79 9.84 8.50
C LYS A 151 18.78 11.08 9.38
N VAL A 152 17.61 11.66 9.51
CA VAL A 152 17.32 12.77 10.42
C VAL A 152 16.26 12.34 11.42
N SER A 153 16.26 12.94 12.61
CA SER A 153 15.35 12.56 13.69
C SER A 153 14.78 13.78 14.39
N GLY A 154 13.51 13.67 14.78
CA GLY A 154 12.80 14.69 15.54
C GLY A 154 11.83 14.04 16.53
N SER A 155 11.40 14.84 17.50
CA SER A 155 10.43 14.43 18.50
C SER A 155 9.59 15.60 18.96
N ASP A 156 8.30 15.37 19.17
CA ASP A 156 7.39 16.36 19.73
C ASP A 156 7.07 16.01 21.20
N SER A 157 7.29 16.98 22.09
CA SER A 157 7.10 16.79 23.53
C SER A 157 5.63 16.81 23.97
N LYS A 158 4.73 17.42 23.18
CA LYS A 158 3.29 17.49 23.48
C LYS A 158 2.60 16.19 23.10
N THR A 159 2.95 15.62 21.94
CA THR A 159 2.37 14.35 21.47
C THR A 159 3.12 13.14 22.03
N GLY A 160 4.40 13.31 22.37
CA GLY A 160 5.29 12.22 22.78
C GLY A 160 5.74 11.34 21.61
N VAL A 161 5.47 11.76 20.38
CA VAL A 161 5.82 11.03 19.16
C VAL A 161 7.25 11.39 18.75
N SER A 162 8.04 10.39 18.38
CA SER A 162 9.35 10.59 17.75
C SER A 162 9.43 9.86 16.43
N ALA A 163 10.10 10.51 15.47
CA ALA A 163 10.29 10.02 14.12
C ALA A 163 11.77 10.08 13.74
N THR A 164 12.23 9.05 13.06
CA THR A 164 13.48 9.07 12.29
C THR A 164 13.16 8.81 10.84
N VAL A 165 13.58 9.72 9.97
CA VAL A 165 13.31 9.67 8.53
C VAL A 165 14.63 9.42 7.81
N GLY A 166 14.68 8.36 7.01
CA GLY A 166 15.78 8.09 6.10
C GLY A 166 15.51 8.72 4.74
N LEU A 167 16.51 9.38 4.17
CA LEU A 167 16.48 9.97 2.84
C LEU A 167 17.53 9.27 1.96
N ASP A 168 17.08 8.47 1.00
CA ASP A 168 17.95 7.80 0.04
C ASP A 168 17.71 8.39 -1.34
N GLU A 169 18.71 9.10 -1.85
CA GLU A 169 18.66 9.75 -3.15
C GLU A 169 18.49 8.72 -4.27
N LYS A 170 17.61 9.05 -5.21
CA LYS A 170 17.35 8.29 -6.44
C LYS A 170 17.28 9.25 -7.62
N PRO A 171 17.51 8.76 -8.86
CA PRO A 171 17.36 9.59 -10.06
C PRO A 171 15.96 10.20 -10.25
N TRP A 172 14.95 9.65 -9.58
CA TRP A 172 13.57 10.11 -9.64
C TRP A 172 13.14 10.97 -8.45
N GLY A 173 14.02 11.21 -7.46
CA GLY A 173 13.71 11.93 -6.22
C GLY A 173 14.26 11.23 -4.98
N THR A 174 13.46 11.15 -3.93
CA THR A 174 13.87 10.57 -2.64
C THR A 174 13.09 9.30 -2.34
N GLN A 175 13.79 8.17 -2.17
CA GLN A 175 13.25 6.99 -1.52
C GLN A 175 13.39 7.16 -0.01
N THR A 176 12.31 6.93 0.74
CA THR A 176 12.32 7.13 2.19
C THR A 176 11.89 5.91 2.97
N GLY A 177 12.45 5.79 4.18
CA GLY A 177 11.97 4.93 5.24
C GLY A 177 11.73 5.76 6.50
N LEU A 178 10.64 5.51 7.20
CA LEU A 178 10.27 6.12 8.47
C LEU A 178 10.35 5.07 9.58
N GLU A 179 10.96 5.42 10.72
CA GLU A 179 10.76 4.76 12.01
C GLU A 179 9.96 5.70 12.91
N LEU A 180 8.80 5.25 13.40
CA LEU A 180 7.91 6.04 14.25
C LEU A 180 7.69 5.36 15.61
N LYS A 181 7.78 6.13 16.69
CA LYS A 181 7.59 5.67 18.07
C LYS A 181 6.66 6.60 18.84
N GLY A 182 6.07 6.10 19.93
CA GLY A 182 5.22 6.87 20.83
C GLY A 182 3.81 7.19 20.30
N VAL A 183 3.42 6.65 19.14
CA VAL A 183 2.12 6.95 18.53
C VAL A 183 1.01 6.07 19.10
N LYS A 184 -0.09 6.68 19.53
CA LYS A 184 -1.26 6.01 20.11
C LYS A 184 -2.44 6.12 19.14
N GLY A 185 -3.06 4.98 18.81
CA GLY A 185 -4.23 4.95 17.95
C GLY A 185 -5.57 4.96 18.70
N PRO A 186 -6.69 4.88 17.98
CA PRO A 186 -6.79 4.71 16.53
C PRO A 186 -6.58 6.03 15.77
N LEU A 187 -5.74 6.02 14.74
CA LEU A 187 -5.49 7.17 13.86
C LEU A 187 -5.31 6.73 12.40
N LYS A 188 -5.51 7.65 11.45
CA LYS A 188 -4.97 7.54 10.09
C LYS A 188 -3.92 8.63 9.93
N CYS A 189 -2.76 8.29 9.40
CA CYS A 189 -1.61 9.18 9.35
C CYS A 189 -0.97 9.21 7.96
N SER A 190 -0.32 10.34 7.66
CA SER A 190 0.45 10.59 6.45
C SER A 190 1.85 11.07 6.80
N LEU A 191 2.82 10.66 5.98
CA LEU A 191 4.18 11.21 5.95
C LEU A 191 4.25 12.22 4.81
N ILE A 192 4.51 13.48 5.14
CA ILE A 192 4.51 14.59 4.20
C ILE A 192 5.89 15.23 4.18
N PHE A 193 6.48 15.33 3.00
CA PHE A 193 7.71 16.08 2.76
C PHE A 193 7.33 17.50 2.36
N VAL A 194 8.01 18.48 2.96
CA VAL A 194 7.81 19.89 2.67
C VAL A 194 9.12 20.44 2.10
N GLY A 195 9.06 21.01 0.91
CA GLY A 195 10.22 21.62 0.25
C GLY A 195 10.55 23.00 0.78
N LYS A 196 11.77 23.45 0.47
CA LYS A 196 12.24 24.82 0.73
C LYS A 196 11.43 25.88 -0.03
N ASP A 197 10.72 25.48 -1.07
CA ASP A 197 9.79 26.30 -1.85
C ASP A 197 8.34 26.26 -1.32
N GLY A 198 8.08 25.47 -0.28
CA GLY A 198 6.76 25.27 0.33
C GLY A 198 5.90 24.21 -0.36
N GLN A 199 6.38 23.54 -1.42
CA GLN A 199 5.64 22.42 -2.03
C GLN A 199 5.54 21.25 -1.05
N ARG A 200 4.42 20.53 -1.10
CA ARG A 200 4.11 19.43 -0.18
C ARG A 200 3.84 18.14 -0.96
N GLU A 201 4.56 17.08 -0.63
CA GLU A 201 4.39 15.76 -1.24
C GLU A 201 4.13 14.69 -0.17
N THR A 202 3.10 13.85 -0.36
CA THR A 202 2.81 12.75 0.56
C THR A 202 3.56 11.49 0.13
N ALA A 203 4.52 11.06 0.95
CA ALA A 203 5.34 9.88 0.67
C ALA A 203 4.61 8.56 0.94
N ALA A 204 3.75 8.53 1.96
CA ALA A 204 3.00 7.35 2.38
C ALA A 204 1.83 7.74 3.30
N SER A 205 0.81 6.87 3.37
CA SER A 205 -0.25 6.93 4.37
C SER A 205 -0.50 5.56 4.99
N TRP A 206 -0.92 5.52 6.25
CA TRP A 206 -1.16 4.29 7.01
C TRP A 206 -2.21 4.47 8.09
N SER A 207 -2.63 3.36 8.70
CA SER A 207 -3.48 3.35 9.89
C SER A 207 -2.68 2.98 11.13
N VAL A 208 -2.94 3.67 12.24
CA VAL A 208 -2.46 3.32 13.57
C VAL A 208 -3.59 2.62 14.32
N PRO A 209 -3.47 1.34 14.68
CA PRO A 209 -4.49 0.61 15.42
C PRO A 209 -4.56 1.08 16.88
N LYS A 210 -5.62 0.71 17.60
CA LYS A 210 -5.87 1.12 19.01
C LYS A 210 -4.70 0.87 19.97
N TRP A 211 -3.86 -0.14 19.70
CA TRP A 211 -2.70 -0.46 20.55
C TRP A 211 -1.47 0.41 20.27
N GLY A 212 -1.43 1.17 19.18
CA GLY A 212 -0.32 2.07 18.84
C GLY A 212 0.99 1.39 18.44
N TYR A 213 2.06 2.17 18.34
CA TYR A 213 3.40 1.71 18.01
C TYR A 213 4.49 2.42 18.82
N GLY A 214 5.56 1.71 19.17
CA GLY A 214 6.72 2.22 19.87
C GLY A 214 6.41 2.77 21.26
N ILE A 215 5.50 2.16 22.02
CA ILE A 215 5.11 2.55 23.38
C ILE A 215 5.92 1.71 24.39
N PRO A 216 6.86 2.29 25.16
CA PRO A 216 7.79 1.52 26.00
C PRO A 216 7.11 0.55 26.98
N ASP A 217 6.07 1.01 27.68
CA ASP A 217 5.38 0.25 28.74
C ASP A 217 4.12 -0.47 28.27
N ALA A 218 3.92 -0.64 26.95
CA ALA A 218 2.74 -1.32 26.45
C ALA A 218 2.73 -2.80 26.81
N LYS A 219 1.54 -3.38 27.01
CA LYS A 219 1.36 -4.78 27.40
C LYS A 219 1.73 -5.77 26.30
N THR A 220 1.47 -5.41 25.05
CA THR A 220 1.71 -6.26 23.87
C THR A 220 3.03 -5.93 23.20
N GLU A 221 3.70 -6.94 22.66
CA GLU A 221 4.95 -6.76 21.92
C GLU A 221 4.75 -5.89 20.67
N GLN A 222 3.59 -6.05 20.02
CA GLN A 222 3.19 -5.29 18.84
C GLN A 222 3.15 -3.79 19.11
N ALA A 223 2.68 -3.36 20.29
CA ALA A 223 2.63 -1.96 20.67
C ALA A 223 3.98 -1.41 21.13
N ARG A 224 4.87 -2.26 21.66
CA ARG A 224 6.25 -1.88 22.03
C ARG A 224 7.14 -1.68 20.81
N ASN A 225 6.90 -2.42 19.74
CA ASN A 225 7.68 -2.32 18.51
C ASN A 225 7.40 -1.00 17.76
N PRO A 226 8.44 -0.32 17.26
CA PRO A 226 8.26 0.84 16.38
C PRO A 226 7.52 0.48 15.09
N LEU A 227 6.85 1.47 14.51
CA LEU A 227 6.32 1.34 13.17
C LEU A 227 7.40 1.67 12.16
N TYR A 228 7.51 0.85 11.11
CA TYR A 228 8.31 1.16 9.93
C TYR A 228 7.41 1.33 8.71
N VAL A 229 7.57 2.43 7.99
CA VAL A 229 6.86 2.72 6.74
C VAL A 229 7.88 3.11 5.68
N SER A 230 7.65 2.70 4.43
CA SER A 230 8.46 3.11 3.30
C SER A 230 7.62 3.93 2.33
N GLY A 231 8.24 4.88 1.64
CA GLY A 231 7.57 5.73 0.64
C GLY A 231 8.58 6.40 -0.29
N GLY A 232 8.12 7.40 -1.03
CA GLY A 232 9.00 8.24 -1.82
C GLY A 232 8.31 9.51 -2.31
N VAL A 233 9.13 10.51 -2.65
CA VAL A 233 8.70 11.81 -3.18
C VAL A 233 9.59 12.19 -4.35
N SER A 234 9.09 13.06 -5.23
CA SER A 234 9.82 13.55 -6.41
C SER A 234 10.94 14.53 -6.05
N MET A 235 10.83 15.18 -4.89
CA MET A 235 11.84 16.09 -4.35
C MET A 235 13.18 15.39 -4.12
N ALA A 236 14.29 16.06 -4.50
CA ALA A 236 15.62 15.61 -4.11
C ALA A 236 15.84 15.85 -2.61
N PRO A 237 16.69 15.07 -1.91
CA PRO A 237 16.90 15.22 -0.47
C PRO A 237 17.32 16.65 -0.08
N ASP A 238 18.14 17.30 -0.90
CA ASP A 238 18.64 18.66 -0.66
C ASP A 238 17.58 19.76 -0.86
N ASP A 239 16.45 19.45 -1.49
CA ASP A 239 15.34 20.38 -1.69
C ASP A 239 14.30 20.31 -0.57
N VAL A 240 14.39 19.30 0.30
CA VAL A 240 13.51 19.11 1.46
C VAL A 240 13.92 20.10 2.57
N ASP A 241 12.94 20.80 3.13
CA ASP A 241 13.11 21.68 4.29
C ASP A 241 12.86 20.90 5.59
N HIS A 242 11.69 20.27 5.68
CA HIS A 242 11.32 19.44 6.81
C HIS A 242 10.31 18.34 6.39
N VAL A 243 10.11 17.39 7.29
CA VAL A 243 9.16 16.29 7.12
C VAL A 243 8.18 16.30 8.27
N GLU A 244 6.89 16.18 7.94
CA GLU A 244 5.79 16.15 8.90
C GLU A 244 5.12 14.78 8.92
N VAL A 245 4.83 14.28 10.13
CA VAL A 245 3.85 13.22 10.31
C VAL A 245 2.56 13.87 10.78
N MET A 246 1.51 13.76 9.98
CA MET A 246 0.20 14.33 10.28
C MET A 246 -0.84 13.22 10.42
N ASP A 247 -1.84 13.44 11.27
CA ASP A 247 -3.08 12.67 11.17
C ASP A 247 -4.02 13.26 10.09
N PHE A 248 -5.08 12.52 9.76
CA PHE A 248 -6.05 12.92 8.74
C PHE A 248 -7.02 14.00 9.24
N ASP A 249 -7.03 14.31 10.53
CA ASP A 249 -7.81 15.39 11.13
C ASP A 249 -7.05 16.74 11.10
N GLY A 250 -5.82 16.74 10.57
CA GLY A 250 -4.98 17.92 10.40
C GLY A 250 -4.04 18.20 11.57
N ASN A 251 -3.96 17.33 12.57
CA ASN A 251 -3.02 17.49 13.67
C ASN A 251 -1.63 17.00 13.27
N LYS A 252 -0.62 17.85 13.51
CA LYS A 252 0.78 17.46 13.38
C LYS A 252 1.21 16.64 14.59
N LEU A 253 1.67 15.43 14.35
CA LEU A 253 2.15 14.52 15.38
C LEU A 253 3.63 14.77 15.70
N VAL A 254 4.45 15.00 14.69
CA VAL A 254 5.87 15.34 14.81
C VAL A 254 6.37 16.01 13.53
N GLU A 255 7.33 16.91 13.69
CA GLU A 255 8.12 17.52 12.62
C GLU A 255 9.59 17.09 12.77
N VAL A 256 10.26 16.90 11.65
CA VAL A 256 11.68 16.55 11.58
C VAL A 256 12.35 17.44 10.53
N ASP A 257 13.26 18.29 10.98
CA ASP A 257 14.10 19.12 10.10
C ASP A 257 15.10 18.23 9.33
N VAL A 258 15.34 18.57 8.05
CA VAL A 258 16.25 17.83 7.15
C VAL A 258 17.59 18.55 6.99
#